data_AF-D2HDS0-F1
#
_entry.id   AF-D2HDS0-F1
#
_cell.length_a   1.000
_cell.length_b   1.000
_cell.length_c   1.000
_cell.angle_alpha   90.00
_cell.angle_beta   90.00
_cell.angle_gamma   90.00
#
_symmetry.space_group_name_H-M   'P 1'
#
loop_
_entity.id
_entity.type
_entity.pdbx_description
1 polymer ?
#
loop_
_entity_poly.entity_id
_entity_poly.type
_entity_poly.pdbx_seq_one_letter_code
_entity_poly.pdbx_strand_id
1 'polypeptide(L)'
;CCKPCCSQSSCCKPCCSQSSCCKPCCSQSSCCKPCCSQSSCCKPCCSQSSCCKPCCSQSSCCKPCCSQSSCCKPCCSQSSCCKPCCSQSSCCKPCCSQSSCCKPCCSQSSCCKPCCSQSSCCKPCCSQSSCCKPCCSQSSCCKPCCSQSSCCVPICC
;
A
#
# COMPACT_ATOMS: atom_id res chain seq x y z
N CYS A 1 -13.23 -16.64 6.47
CA CYS A 1 -12.24 -15.57 6.78
C CYS A 1 -10.85 -16.20 6.93
N CYS A 2 -9.85 -15.71 6.21
CA CYS A 2 -8.48 -16.18 6.28
C CYS A 2 -7.61 -15.19 7.08
N LYS A 3 -6.96 -15.65 8.16
CA LYS A 3 -6.12 -14.80 9.06
C LYS A 3 -4.79 -15.47 9.43
N PRO A 4 -3.93 -15.81 8.45
CA PRO A 4 -2.60 -16.32 8.75
C PRO A 4 -1.75 -15.24 9.44
N CYS A 5 -1.11 -15.62 10.54
CA CYS A 5 -0.26 -14.74 11.33
C CYS A 5 1.15 -15.32 11.44
N CYS A 6 2.17 -14.46 11.35
CA CYS A 6 3.55 -14.79 11.69
C CYS A 6 4.05 -13.76 12.71
N SER A 7 4.60 -14.20 13.83
CA SER A 7 4.92 -13.31 14.96
C SER A 7 6.41 -12.97 15.11
N GLN A 8 7.30 -13.89 14.73
CA GLN A 8 8.74 -13.69 14.64
C GLN A 8 9.32 -14.65 13.62
N SER A 9 9.90 -14.12 12.54
CA SER A 9 10.67 -14.93 11.59
C SER A 9 11.53 -14.03 10.72
N SER A 10 12.60 -14.58 10.18
CA SER A 10 13.44 -13.89 9.19
C SER A 10 12.63 -13.51 7.94
N CYS A 11 11.72 -14.37 7.49
CA CYS A 11 10.86 -14.12 6.33
C CYS A 11 9.43 -14.67 6.52
N CYS A 12 8.41 -13.81 6.35
CA CYS A 12 7.00 -14.20 6.36
C CYS A 12 6.37 -14.08 4.97
N LYS A 13 5.63 -15.11 4.53
CA LYS A 13 4.82 -15.07 3.29
C LYS A 13 3.41 -15.66 3.50
N PRO A 14 2.59 -15.13 4.42
CA PRO A 14 1.24 -15.63 4.60
C PRO A 14 0.42 -15.38 3.32
N CYS A 15 -0.27 -16.41 2.83
CA CYS A 15 -1.06 -16.36 1.60
C CYS A 15 -2.51 -16.77 1.87
N CYS A 16 -3.46 -16.11 1.21
CA CYS A 16 -4.86 -16.48 1.17
C CYS A 16 -5.35 -16.42 -0.28
N SER A 17 -5.84 -17.53 -0.84
CA SER A 17 -6.11 -17.65 -2.28
C SER A 17 -7.58 -17.40 -2.66
N GLN A 18 -8.52 -17.76 -1.77
CA GLN A 18 -9.95 -17.51 -1.93
C GLN A 18 -10.60 -17.37 -0.55
N SER A 19 -11.12 -16.19 -0.23
CA SER A 19 -12.00 -16.05 0.92
C SER A 19 -12.80 -14.76 0.85
N SER A 20 -13.93 -14.69 1.56
CA SER A 20 -14.71 -13.45 1.66
C SER A 20 -13.90 -12.31 2.29
N CYS A 21 -12.98 -12.62 3.21
CA CYS A 21 -12.17 -11.62 3.90
C CYS A 21 -10.81 -12.19 4.34
N CYS A 22 -9.74 -11.53 3.92
CA CYS A 22 -8.34 -11.89 4.18
C CYS A 22 -7.66 -10.84 5.06
N LYS A 23 -7.07 -11.26 6.18
CA LYS A 23 -6.27 -10.38 7.07
C LYS A 23 -4.96 -11.06 7.49
N PRO A 24 -4.04 -11.32 6.55
CA PRO A 24 -2.72 -11.83 6.91
C PRO A 24 -1.96 -10.80 7.75
N CYS A 25 -1.29 -11.24 8.81
CA CYS A 25 -0.51 -10.39 9.69
C CYS A 25 0.93 -10.89 9.83
N CYS A 26 1.89 -9.97 9.84
CA CYS A 26 3.28 -10.25 10.19
C CYS A 26 3.74 -9.26 11.26
N SER A 27 4.10 -9.77 12.43
CA SER A 27 4.80 -9.01 13.46
C SER A 27 6.29 -9.40 13.40
N GLN A 28 7.18 -8.41 13.49
CA GLN A 28 8.65 -8.60 13.59
C GLN A 28 9.26 -9.57 12.58
N SER A 29 9.59 -9.05 11.39
CA SER A 29 10.28 -9.85 10.37
C SER A 29 11.24 -9.02 9.54
N SER A 30 12.36 -9.59 9.10
CA SER A 30 13.26 -8.86 8.19
C SER A 30 12.53 -8.58 6.86
N CYS A 31 11.76 -9.55 6.36
CA CYS A 31 10.95 -9.41 5.15
C CYS A 31 9.54 -9.99 5.33
N CYS A 32 8.51 -9.20 5.04
CA CYS A 32 7.12 -9.68 4.96
C CYS A 32 6.55 -9.50 3.54
N LYS A 33 5.92 -10.56 3.00
CA LYS A 33 5.20 -10.55 1.73
C LYS A 33 3.82 -11.21 1.85
N PRO A 34 2.89 -10.63 2.63
CA PRO A 34 1.53 -11.16 2.71
C PRO A 34 0.85 -11.05 1.35
N CYS A 35 0.22 -12.13 0.89
CA CYS A 35 -0.46 -12.19 -0.40
C CYS A 35 -1.94 -12.55 -0.22
N CYS A 36 -2.81 -11.87 -0.96
CA CYS A 36 -4.22 -12.21 -1.03
C CYS A 36 -4.67 -12.25 -2.49
N SER A 37 -5.24 -13.38 -2.89
CA SER A 37 -5.93 -13.55 -4.18
C SER A 37 -7.43 -13.70 -3.92
N GLN A 38 -8.24 -13.25 -4.88
CA GLN A 38 -9.70 -13.41 -4.92
C GLN A 38 -10.41 -13.28 -3.55
N SER A 39 -10.63 -12.04 -3.11
CA SER A 39 -11.39 -11.81 -1.87
C SER A 39 -12.14 -10.51 -1.88
N SER A 40 -13.31 -10.46 -1.24
CA SER A 40 -14.11 -9.23 -1.19
C SER A 40 -13.36 -8.12 -0.43
N CYS A 41 -12.63 -8.48 0.62
CA CYS A 41 -11.87 -7.54 1.44
C CYS A 41 -10.49 -8.09 1.83
N CYS A 42 -9.44 -7.31 1.57
CA CYS A 42 -8.05 -7.58 1.95
C CYS A 42 -7.53 -6.51 2.91
N LYS A 43 -7.02 -6.94 4.06
CA LYS A 43 -6.32 -6.07 5.02
C LYS A 43 -5.00 -6.71 5.50
N PRO A 44 -4.01 -6.89 4.62
CA PRO A 44 -2.70 -7.35 5.05
C PRO A 44 -2.04 -6.32 5.97
N CYS A 45 -1.46 -6.77 7.08
CA CYS A 45 -0.79 -5.93 8.06
C CYS A 45 0.65 -6.41 8.28
N CYS A 46 1.61 -5.49 8.27
CA CYS A 46 2.94 -5.76 8.80
C CYS A 46 3.35 -4.73 9.86
N SER A 47 3.80 -5.24 11.00
CA SER A 47 4.33 -4.47 12.12
C SER A 47 5.81 -4.78 12.26
N GLN A 48 6.66 -3.75 12.22
CA GLN A 48 8.13 -3.86 12.32
C GLN A 48 8.76 -4.81 11.30
N SER A 49 9.12 -4.27 10.13
CA SER A 49 9.88 -5.04 9.15
C SER A 49 10.89 -4.21 8.38
N SER A 50 12.04 -4.77 8.01
CA SER A 50 12.97 -4.05 7.14
C SER A 50 12.33 -3.82 5.76
N CYS A 51 11.63 -4.82 5.23
CA CYS A 51 10.92 -4.76 3.97
C CYS A 51 9.48 -5.32 4.05
N CYS A 52 8.51 -4.50 3.66
CA CYS A 52 7.09 -4.84 3.55
C CYS A 52 6.62 -4.83 2.08
N LYS A 53 6.12 -5.95 1.56
CA LYS A 53 5.53 -6.05 0.20
C LYS A 53 4.19 -6.78 0.19
N PRO A 54 3.13 -6.19 0.77
CA PRO A 54 1.79 -6.77 0.71
C PRO A 54 1.27 -6.73 -0.73
N CYS A 55 0.71 -7.85 -1.20
CA CYS A 55 0.16 -7.99 -2.55
C CYS A 55 -1.31 -8.41 -2.50
N CYS A 56 -2.15 -7.76 -3.31
CA CYS A 56 -3.56 -8.13 -3.47
C CYS A 56 -3.95 -8.11 -4.95
N SER A 57 -4.30 -9.26 -5.50
CA SER A 57 -4.52 -9.38 -6.95
C SER A 57 -5.93 -8.96 -7.38
N GLN A 58 -6.96 -9.46 -6.70
CA GLN A 58 -8.36 -9.21 -7.06
C GLN A 58 -9.19 -9.04 -5.80
N SER A 59 -9.65 -7.81 -5.53
CA SER A 59 -10.47 -7.54 -4.35
C SER A 59 -11.40 -6.35 -4.51
N SER A 60 -12.59 -6.38 -3.92
CA SER A 60 -13.45 -5.19 -3.93
C SER A 60 -12.82 -4.06 -3.10
N CYS A 61 -12.18 -4.40 -1.97
CA CYS A 61 -11.49 -3.43 -1.12
C CYS A 61 -10.11 -3.94 -0.65
N CYS A 62 -9.06 -3.18 -0.95
CA CYS A 62 -7.67 -3.41 -0.55
C CYS A 62 -7.24 -2.35 0.47
N LYS A 63 -6.84 -2.75 1.69
CA LYS A 63 -6.30 -1.83 2.72
C LYS A 63 -5.02 -2.39 3.36
N PRO A 64 -3.90 -2.46 2.61
CA PRO A 64 -2.63 -2.88 3.17
C PRO A 64 -2.12 -1.83 4.17
N CYS A 65 -1.64 -2.28 5.32
CA CYS A 65 -1.08 -1.43 6.36
C CYS A 65 0.34 -1.88 6.70
N CYS A 66 1.30 -0.96 6.70
CA CYS A 66 2.63 -1.21 7.27
C CYS A 66 2.98 -0.09 8.27
N SER A 67 3.23 -0.45 9.52
CA SER A 67 3.40 0.54 10.60
C SER A 67 4.82 1.11 10.66
N GLN A 68 5.83 0.23 10.70
CA GLN A 68 7.24 0.62 10.81
C GLN A 68 8.05 -0.24 9.84
N SER A 69 8.62 0.39 8.81
CA SER A 69 9.48 -0.34 7.87
C SER A 69 10.49 0.52 7.15
N SER A 70 11.69 0.01 6.87
CA SER A 70 12.65 0.77 6.05
C SER A 70 12.11 0.96 4.63
N CYS A 71 11.53 -0.10 4.05
CA CYS A 71 10.93 -0.07 2.72
C CYS A 71 9.53 -0.69 2.71
N CYS A 72 8.56 0.05 2.18
CA CYS A 72 7.20 -0.43 1.96
C CYS A 72 6.79 -0.33 0.49
N LYS A 73 6.30 -1.44 -0.10
CA LYS A 73 5.81 -1.51 -1.48
C LYS A 73 4.50 -2.29 -1.55
N PRO A 74 3.37 -1.71 -1.10
CA PRO A 74 2.09 -2.36 -1.24
C PRO A 74 1.67 -2.35 -2.71
N CYS A 75 1.21 -3.49 -3.21
CA CYS A 75 0.73 -3.65 -4.58
C CYS A 75 -0.71 -4.15 -4.56
N CYS A 76 -1.62 -3.45 -5.25
CA CYS A 76 -2.95 -3.99 -5.55
C CYS A 76 -3.19 -3.93 -7.07
N SER A 77 -3.50 -5.08 -7.69
CA SER A 77 -3.63 -5.17 -9.15
C SER A 77 -5.01 -4.72 -9.61
N GLN A 78 -6.08 -5.35 -9.12
CA GLN A 78 -7.46 -5.01 -9.47
C GLN A 78 -8.31 -4.82 -8.22
N SER A 79 -8.83 -3.60 -8.03
CA SER A 79 -9.76 -3.34 -6.93
C SER A 79 -10.70 -2.17 -7.14
N SER A 80 -11.93 -2.24 -6.62
CA SER A 80 -12.82 -1.06 -6.65
C SER A 80 -12.24 0.07 -5.79
N CYS A 81 -11.69 -0.27 -4.62
CA CYS A 81 -11.11 0.69 -3.70
C CYS A 81 -9.77 0.19 -3.14
N CYS A 82 -8.71 0.98 -3.29
CA CYS A 82 -7.42 0.74 -2.68
C CYS A 82 -7.01 1.89 -1.73
N LYS A 83 -6.65 1.54 -0.49
CA LYS A 83 -6.20 2.49 0.55
C LYS A 83 -4.96 1.96 1.27
N PRO A 84 -3.78 1.97 0.63
CA PRO A 84 -2.55 1.58 1.29
C PRO A 84 -2.18 2.64 2.33
N CYS A 85 -1.85 2.20 3.54
CA CYS A 85 -1.45 3.05 4.64
C CYS A 85 -0.04 2.68 5.11
N CYS A 86 0.83 3.68 5.22
CA CYS A 86 2.18 3.54 5.73
C CYS A 86 2.46 4.61 6.78
N SER A 87 2.68 4.21 8.03
CA SER A 87 2.85 5.18 9.12
C SER A 87 4.27 5.72 9.17
N GLN A 88 5.28 4.85 9.27
CA GLN A 88 6.68 5.25 9.36
C GLN A 88 7.54 4.42 8.40
N SER A 89 8.11 5.07 7.38
CA SER A 89 9.04 4.39 6.48
C SER A 89 10.06 5.26 5.81
N SER A 90 11.29 4.78 5.59
CA SER A 90 12.27 5.55 4.82
C SER A 90 11.81 5.72 3.37
N CYS A 91 11.28 4.64 2.78
CA CYS A 91 10.76 4.62 1.42
C CYS A 91 9.38 3.95 1.33
N CYS A 92 8.41 4.66 0.77
CA CYS A 92 7.08 4.12 0.46
C CYS A 92 6.79 4.21 -1.05
N LYS A 93 6.42 3.08 -1.67
CA LYS A 93 6.05 3.00 -3.10
C LYS A 93 4.77 2.18 -3.29
N PRO A 94 3.59 2.73 -2.95
CA PRO A 94 2.34 2.05 -3.21
C PRO A 94 2.06 2.01 -4.72
N CYS A 95 1.73 0.84 -5.23
CA CYS A 95 1.39 0.61 -6.63
C CYS A 95 -0.04 0.11 -6.76
N CYS A 96 -0.83 0.74 -7.61
CA CYS A 96 -2.20 0.35 -7.93
C CYS A 96 -2.39 0.33 -9.44
N SER A 97 -2.64 -0.85 -10.01
CA SER A 97 -2.74 -0.97 -11.47
C SER A 97 -4.11 -0.53 -11.98
N GLN A 98 -5.19 -1.12 -11.48
CA GLN A 98 -6.56 -0.81 -11.88
C GLN A 98 -7.45 -0.61 -10.65
N SER A 99 -7.94 0.62 -10.46
CA SER A 99 -8.91 0.87 -9.39
C SER A 99 -9.85 2.04 -9.63
N SER A 100 -11.11 1.93 -9.22
CA SER A 100 -12.04 3.08 -9.30
C SER A 100 -11.57 4.22 -8.38
N CYS A 101 -11.08 3.87 -7.18
CA CYS A 101 -10.57 4.83 -6.20
C CYS A 101 -9.26 4.35 -5.57
N CYS A 102 -8.22 5.18 -5.64
CA CYS A 102 -6.97 4.98 -4.93
C CYS A 102 -6.69 6.13 -3.95
N LYS A 103 -6.42 5.80 -2.69
CA LYS A 103 -6.10 6.77 -1.63
C LYS A 103 -4.89 6.31 -0.80
N PRO A 104 -3.67 6.38 -1.35
CA PRO A 104 -2.47 6.05 -0.60
C PRO A 104 -2.23 7.11 0.48
N CYS A 105 -1.99 6.66 1.72
CA CYS A 105 -1.68 7.52 2.86
C CYS A 105 -0.29 7.18 3.40
N CYS A 106 0.57 8.19 3.51
CA CYS A 106 1.90 8.06 4.09
C CYS A 106 2.09 9.14 5.16
N SER A 107 2.18 8.75 6.43
CA SER A 107 2.28 9.73 7.52
C SER A 107 3.68 10.31 7.63
N GLN A 108 4.71 9.46 7.73
CA GLN A 108 6.10 9.90 7.87
C GLN A 108 7.00 9.07 6.96
N SER A 109 7.57 9.73 5.93
CA SER A 109 8.52 9.06 5.05
C SER A 109 9.55 9.96 4.40
N SER A 110 10.81 9.53 4.29
CA SER A 110 11.81 10.33 3.55
C SER A 110 11.45 10.45 2.07
N CYS A 111 10.96 9.36 1.48
CA CYS A 111 10.54 9.30 0.08
C CYS A 111 9.20 8.58 -0.09
N CYS A 112 8.23 9.23 -0.73
CA CYS A 112 6.96 8.66 -1.13
C CYS A 112 6.77 8.73 -2.66
N LYS A 113 6.52 7.59 -3.31
CA LYS A 113 6.27 7.51 -4.76
C LYS A 113 5.03 6.64 -5.05
N PRO A 114 3.81 7.15 -4.83
CA PRO A 114 2.61 6.42 -5.20
C PRO A 114 2.47 6.36 -6.72
N CYS A 115 2.20 5.18 -7.25
CA CYS A 115 1.96 4.93 -8.67
C CYS A 115 0.55 4.37 -8.87
N CYS A 116 -0.25 5.02 -9.70
CA CYS A 116 -1.59 4.58 -10.08
C CYS A 116 -1.70 4.57 -11.61
N SER A 117 -1.95 3.40 -12.22
CA SER A 117 -1.89 3.27 -13.69
C SER A 117 -3.23 3.48 -14.40
N GLN A 118 -4.34 3.10 -13.78
CA GLN A 118 -5.70 3.37 -14.26
C GLN A 118 -6.61 3.59 -13.06
N SER A 119 -7.08 4.83 -12.89
CA SER A 119 -8.03 5.11 -11.82
C SER A 119 -8.94 6.29 -12.06
N SER A 120 -10.24 6.15 -11.77
CA SER A 120 -11.18 7.26 -11.89
C SER A 120 -10.83 8.39 -10.90
N CYS A 121 -10.39 8.03 -9.70
CA CYS A 121 -10.01 8.97 -8.65
C CYS A 121 -8.72 8.52 -7.92
N CYS A 122 -7.70 9.39 -7.91
CA CYS A 122 -6.50 9.23 -7.10
C CYS A 122 -6.35 10.40 -6.11
N LYS A 123 -6.22 10.08 -4.81
CA LYS A 123 -5.99 11.08 -3.74
C LYS A 123 -4.83 10.64 -2.84
N PRO A 124 -3.58 10.82 -3.28
CA PRO A 124 -2.42 10.54 -2.43
C PRO A 124 -2.32 11.59 -1.31
N CYS A 125 -2.15 11.13 -0.08
CA CYS A 125 -1.94 11.97 1.10
C CYS A 125 -0.58 11.66 1.71
N CYS A 126 0.26 12.69 1.85
CA CYS A 126 1.56 12.60 2.52
C CYS A 126 1.68 13.69 3.58
N SER A 127 1.75 13.32 4.86
CA SER A 127 1.77 14.31 5.94
C SER A 127 3.16 14.91 6.14
N GLN A 128 4.19 14.06 6.33
CA GLN A 128 5.59 14.45 6.47
C GLN A 128 6.46 13.66 5.51
N SER A 129 6.95 14.32 4.46
CA SER A 129 7.88 13.67 3.55
C SER A 129 8.87 14.60 2.88
N SER A 130 10.15 14.28 2.91
CA SER A 130 11.18 15.10 2.24
C SER A 130 10.94 15.15 0.72
N CYS A 131 10.53 14.03 0.13
CA CYS A 131 10.25 13.93 -1.31
C CYS A 131 8.96 13.14 -1.57
N CYS A 132 8.02 13.77 -2.29
CA CYS A 132 6.78 13.14 -2.76
C CYS A 132 6.68 13.25 -4.29
N LYS A 133 6.59 12.09 -4.98
CA LYS A 133 6.44 12.02 -6.44
C LYS A 133 5.28 11.10 -6.81
N PRO A 134 4.03 11.59 -6.74
CA PRO A 134 2.88 10.82 -7.20
C PRO A 134 2.88 10.74 -8.73
N CYS A 135 2.71 9.54 -9.26
CA CYS A 135 2.55 9.25 -10.67
C CYS A 135 1.16 8.65 -10.91
N CYS A 136 0.36 9.30 -11.74
CA CYS A 136 -0.94 8.81 -12.16
C CYS A 136 -1.00 8.80 -13.69
N SER A 137 -1.19 7.62 -14.27
CA SER A 137 -1.53 7.47 -15.68
C SER A 137 -3.03 7.29 -15.80
N GLN A 138 -3.68 7.93 -16.78
CA GLN A 138 -5.10 7.73 -17.08
C GLN A 138 -6.00 7.88 -15.85
N SER A 139 -5.96 9.05 -15.23
CA SER A 139 -6.86 9.38 -14.12
C SER A 139 -7.76 10.57 -14.41
N SER A 140 -9.08 10.37 -14.26
CA SER A 140 -10.07 11.44 -14.45
C SER A 140 -9.96 12.53 -13.38
N CYS A 141 -9.49 12.19 -12.19
CA CYS A 141 -9.32 13.12 -11.07
C CYS A 141 -8.13 12.73 -10.20
N CYS A 142 -7.12 13.60 -10.12
CA CYS A 142 -5.98 13.47 -9.22
C CYS A 142 -5.93 14.67 -8.26
N LYS A 143 -5.99 14.42 -6.95
CA LYS A 143 -5.89 15.46 -5.90
C LYS A 143 -4.83 15.06 -4.86
N PRO A 144 -3.55 15.35 -5.12
CA PRO A 144 -2.49 15.15 -4.12
C PRO A 144 -2.63 16.14 -2.97
N CYS A 145 -2.43 15.65 -1.75
CA CYS A 145 -2.35 16.48 -0.54
C CYS A 145 -1.01 16.21 0.15
N CYS A 146 -0.21 17.26 0.37
CA CYS A 146 1.12 17.19 0.96
C CYS A 146 1.27 18.33 1.96
N SER A 147 1.22 18.03 3.26
CA SER A 147 1.19 19.07 4.31
C SER A 147 2.57 19.59 4.70
N GLN A 148 3.61 18.75 4.64
CA GLN A 148 5.01 19.11 4.94
C GLN A 148 5.96 18.38 3.99
N SER A 149 6.08 18.88 2.76
CA SER A 149 7.00 18.32 1.75
C SER A 149 7.99 19.35 1.23
N SER A 150 9.28 19.03 1.32
CA SER A 150 10.35 19.87 0.77
C SER A 150 10.28 19.90 -0.76
N CYS A 151 9.93 18.77 -1.39
CA CYS A 151 9.78 18.64 -2.84
C CYS A 151 8.56 17.76 -3.18
N CYS A 152 7.50 18.34 -3.74
CA CYS A 152 6.35 17.62 -4.28
C CYS A 152 6.24 17.85 -5.79
N VAL A 153 6.37 16.78 -6.59
CA VAL A 153 6.23 16.85 -8.06
C VAL A 153 5.19 15.83 -8.51
N PRO A 154 3.92 16.23 -8.70
CA PRO A 154 2.92 15.37 -9.29
C PRO A 154 3.13 15.24 -10.80
N ILE A 155 3.13 14.00 -11.29
CA ILE A 155 3.13 13.68 -12.71
C ILE A 155 1.78 13.01 -12.99
N CYS A 156 0.92 13.70 -13.73
CA CYS A 156 -0.36 13.17 -14.20
C CYS A 156 -0.33 13.18 -15.74
N CYS A 157 -0.46 12.00 -16.33
CA CYS A 157 -0.56 11.80 -17.78
C CYS A 157 -1.99 11.40 -18.15
#